data_AF-A0A3D0XVW8-F1
#
_entry.id   AF-A0A3D0XVW8-F1
#
_cell.length_a   1.000
_cell.length_b   1.000
_cell.length_c   1.000
_cell.angle_alpha   90.00
_cell.angle_beta   90.00
_cell.angle_gamma   90.00
#
_symmetry.space_group_name_H-M   'P 1'
#
loop_
_entity.id
_entity.type
_entity.pdbx_description
1 polymer ?
#
loop_
_entity_poly.entity_id
_entity_poly.type
_entity_poly.pdbx_seq_one_letter_code
_entity_poly.pdbx_strand_id
1 'polypeptide(L)'
;LPRNMDGSEGESARSAREFGEKLKQLAKVPVTMWDERGTTVTAHGYLNDTNIRGRKRKAIVDAVAATVILQGYLDAKRMRK
;
A
#
# COMPACT_ATOMS: atom_id res chain seq x y z
N LEU A 1 0.73 1.24 5.46
CA LEU A 1 0.09 1.86 6.63
C LEU A 1 -0.38 3.19 6.13
N PRO A 2 -1.69 3.36 5.93
CA PRO A 2 -2.25 4.60 5.44
C PRO A 2 -2.09 5.63 6.56
N ARG A 3 -0.99 6.39 6.50
CA ARG A 3 -0.74 7.51 7.39
C ARG A 3 -1.17 8.77 6.69
N ASN A 4 -1.76 9.68 7.47
CA ASN A 4 -2.05 11.02 6.98
C ASN A 4 -0.74 11.75 6.66
N MET A 5 -0.83 12.83 5.88
CA MET A 5 0.35 13.62 5.49
C MET A 5 1.09 14.23 6.69
N ASP A 6 0.40 14.46 7.81
CA ASP A 6 0.96 14.93 9.09
C ASP A 6 1.56 13.78 9.94
N GLY A 7 1.52 12.54 9.46
CA GLY A 7 2.00 11.35 10.18
C GLY A 7 1.01 10.77 11.19
N SER A 8 -0.17 11.37 11.37
CA SER A 8 -1.22 10.82 12.22
C SER A 8 -1.81 9.54 11.62
N GLU A 9 -2.31 8.66 12.50
CA GLU A 9 -2.96 7.41 12.13
C GLU A 9 -4.48 7.58 12.24
N GLY A 10 -5.17 7.54 11.11
CA GLY A 10 -6.63 7.54 11.07
C GLY A 10 -7.23 6.15 11.32
N GLU A 11 -8.56 6.07 11.26
CA GLU A 11 -9.31 4.81 11.44
C GLU A 11 -8.85 3.72 10.47
N SER A 12 -8.55 4.08 9.22
CA SER A 12 -8.00 3.15 8.21
C SER A 12 -6.64 2.55 8.61
N ALA A 13 -5.80 3.30 9.32
CA ALA A 13 -4.52 2.78 9.82
C ALA A 13 -4.74 1.75 10.92
N ARG A 14 -5.72 1.97 11.80
CA ARG A 14 -6.14 1.02 12.83
C ARG A 14 -6.65 -0.27 12.20
N SER A 15 -7.57 -0.19 11.23
CA SER A 15 -8.07 -1.37 10.52
C SER A 15 -6.94 -2.15 9.81
N ALA A 16 -5.98 -1.45 9.20
CA ALA A 16 -4.83 -2.09 8.57
C ALA A 16 -3.93 -2.81 9.60
N ARG A 17 -3.73 -2.25 10.79
CA ARG A 17 -2.99 -2.91 11.88
C ARG A 17 -3.71 -4.16 12.37
N GLU A 18 -5.02 -4.07 12.64
CA GLU A 18 -5.83 -5.20 13.08
C GLU A 18 -5.82 -6.34 12.06
N PHE A 19 -5.91 -5.99 10.77
CA PHE A 19 -5.77 -6.96 9.68
C PHE A 19 -4.38 -7.60 9.67
N GLY A 20 -3.32 -6.80 9.82
CA GLY A 20 -1.94 -7.28 9.90
C GLY A 20 -1.70 -8.24 11.08
N GLU A 21 -2.28 -7.96 12.25
CA GLU A 21 -2.18 -8.85 13.42
C GLU A 21 -2.94 -10.17 13.22
N LYS A 22 -4.16 -10.12 12.67
CA LYS A 22 -4.87 -11.35 12.27
C LYS A 22 -4.08 -12.14 11.24
N LEU A 23 -3.47 -11.47 10.28
CA LEU A 23 -2.65 -12.12 9.26
C LEU A 23 -1.40 -12.76 9.87
N LYS A 24 -0.75 -12.15 10.87
CA LYS A 24 0.37 -12.77 11.60
C LYS A 24 -0.01 -14.06 12.30
N GLN A 25 -1.21 -14.11 12.87
CA GLN A 25 -1.69 -15.31 13.57
C GLN A 25 -1.98 -16.45 12.60
N LEU A 26 -2.45 -16.13 11.40
CA LEU A 26 -2.81 -17.11 10.37
C LEU A 26 -1.63 -17.51 9.49
N ALA A 27 -0.74 -16.57 9.19
CA ALA A 27 0.37 -16.76 8.28
C ALA A 27 1.62 -17.23 9.04
N LYS A 28 2.23 -18.33 8.59
CA LYS A 28 3.51 -18.83 9.13
C LYS A 28 4.73 -18.03 8.64
N VAL A 29 4.55 -16.79 8.20
CA VAL A 29 5.59 -15.93 7.63
C VAL A 29 5.62 -14.57 8.33
N PRO A 30 6.79 -13.90 8.39
CA PRO A 30 6.89 -12.58 8.99
C PRO A 30 6.01 -11.56 8.26
N VAL A 31 5.08 -10.92 8.98
CA VAL A 31 4.28 -9.81 8.46
C VAL A 31 4.89 -8.49 8.92
N THR A 32 5.29 -7.67 7.96
CA THR A 32 5.84 -6.33 8.20
C THR A 32 4.85 -5.28 7.71
N MET A 33 4.58 -4.27 8.54
CA MET A 33 3.80 -3.11 8.13
C MET A 33 4.72 -2.11 7.43
N TRP A 34 4.41 -1.76 6.18
CA TRP A 34 5.16 -0.77 5.40
C TRP A 34 4.38 0.54 5.31
N ASP A 35 5.05 1.70 5.30
CA ASP A 35 4.38 2.99 5.13
C ASP A 35 3.93 3.18 3.66
N GLU A 36 2.72 3.68 3.45
CA GLU A 36 2.09 3.80 2.13
C GLU A 36 2.10 5.25 1.60
N ARG A 37 2.75 6.19 2.30
CA ARG A 37 2.82 7.59 1.86
C ARG A 37 3.44 7.70 0.45
N GLY A 38 2.72 8.34 -0.47
CA GLY A 38 3.15 8.60 -1.85
C GLY A 38 2.67 7.60 -2.89
N THR A 39 2.07 6.46 -2.51
CA THR A 39 1.62 5.45 -3.48
C THR A 39 0.39 5.88 -4.29
N THR A 40 -0.51 6.65 -3.67
CA THR A 40 -1.76 7.11 -4.29
C THR A 40 -1.53 8.10 -5.43
N VAL A 41 -0.56 9.01 -5.29
CA VAL A 41 -0.20 9.99 -6.34
C VAL A 41 0.42 9.26 -7.53
N THR A 42 1.35 8.34 -7.29
CA THR A 42 1.98 7.52 -8.33
C THR A 42 0.98 6.61 -9.04
N ALA A 43 0.07 5.97 -8.29
CA ALA A 43 -0.98 5.13 -8.86
C ALA A 43 -1.98 5.93 -9.70
N HIS A 44 -2.41 7.12 -9.22
CA HIS A 44 -3.31 7.98 -9.97
C HIS A 44 -2.68 8.53 -11.26
N GLY A 45 -1.38 8.84 -11.26
CA GLY A 45 -0.65 9.19 -12.48
C GLY A 45 -0.71 8.07 -13.53
N TYR A 46 -0.37 6.85 -13.12
CA TYR A 46 -0.39 5.67 -14.00
C TYR A 46 -1.78 5.38 -14.60
N LEU A 47 -2.84 5.64 -13.84
CA LEU A 47 -4.22 5.40 -14.27
C LEU A 47 -4.80 6.49 -15.15
N ASN A 48 -4.27 7.71 -15.12
CA ASN A 48 -4.71 8.77 -16.03
C ASN A 48 -4.19 8.53 -17.45
N ASP A 49 -3.03 7.87 -17.59
CA ASP A 49 -2.50 7.45 -18.90
C ASP A 49 -3.26 6.27 -19.49
N THR A 50 -3.77 5.36 -18.65
CA THR A 50 -4.61 4.26 -19.11
C THR A 50 -6.07 4.70 -19.15
N ASN A 51 -6.67 4.90 -20.34
CA ASN A 51 -8.06 5.36 -20.54
C ASN A 51 -9.14 4.35 -20.06
N ILE A 52 -9.05 3.88 -18.81
CA ILE A 52 -9.85 2.82 -18.21
C ILE A 52 -10.81 3.45 -17.20
N ARG A 53 -12.12 3.20 -17.38
CA ARG A 53 -13.20 3.79 -16.56
C ARG A 53 -13.92 2.75 -15.70
N GLY A 54 -14.59 3.22 -14.65
CA GLY A 54 -15.52 2.43 -13.83
C GLY A 54 -14.84 1.37 -12.94
N ARG A 55 -15.53 0.25 -12.70
CA ARG A 55 -15.11 -0.82 -11.76
C ARG A 55 -13.75 -1.43 -12.11
N LYS A 56 -13.42 -1.52 -13.40
CA LYS A 56 -12.12 -1.97 -13.89
C LYS A 56 -10.98 -1.04 -13.45
N ARG A 57 -11.23 0.28 -13.41
CA ARG A 57 -10.27 1.26 -12.91
C ARG A 57 -9.92 0.96 -11.45
N LYS A 58 -10.92 0.76 -10.58
CA LYS A 58 -10.70 0.50 -9.15
C LYS A 58 -9.80 -0.72 -8.91
N ALA A 59 -10.12 -1.86 -9.54
CA ALA A 59 -9.32 -3.06 -9.38
C ALA A 59 -7.86 -2.89 -9.86
N ILE A 60 -7.66 -2.12 -10.93
CA ILE A 60 -6.31 -1.80 -11.41
C ILE A 60 -5.61 -0.84 -10.45
N VAL A 61 -6.30 0.17 -9.91
CA VAL A 61 -5.74 1.07 -8.88
C VAL A 61 -5.20 0.25 -7.71
N ASP A 62 -6.00 -0.68 -7.20
CA ASP A 62 -5.65 -1.48 -6.03
C ASP A 62 -4.42 -2.37 -6.33
N ALA A 63 -4.35 -2.97 -7.53
CA ALA A 63 -3.21 -3.77 -7.96
C ALA A 63 -1.93 -2.94 -8.17
N VAL A 64 -2.06 -1.75 -8.76
CA VAL A 64 -0.94 -0.82 -8.96
C VAL A 64 -0.44 -0.32 -7.60
N ALA A 65 -1.33 0.07 -6.69
CA ALA A 65 -0.97 0.48 -5.34
C ALA A 65 -0.20 -0.62 -4.59
N ALA A 66 -0.66 -1.87 -4.65
CA ALA A 66 0.05 -3.01 -4.05
C ALA A 66 1.47 -3.19 -4.64
N THR A 67 1.62 -3.01 -5.95
CA THR A 67 2.92 -3.09 -6.62
C THR A 67 3.87 -1.98 -6.16
N VAL A 68 3.37 -0.74 -6.06
CA VAL A 68 4.16 0.41 -5.59
C VAL A 68 4.60 0.22 -4.13
N ILE A 69 3.73 -0.29 -3.26
CA ILE A 69 4.07 -0.60 -1.86
C ILE A 69 5.22 -1.62 -1.80
N LEU A 70 5.11 -2.71 -2.57
CA LEU A 70 6.14 -3.75 -2.60
C LEU A 70 7.47 -3.20 -3.13
N GLN A 71 7.43 -2.42 -4.22
CA GLN A 71 8.62 -1.82 -4.80
C GLN A 71 9.31 -0.90 -3.79
N GLY A 72 8.57 -0.03 -3.10
CA GLY A 72 9.12 0.83 -2.06
C GLY A 72 9.78 0.06 -0.91
N TYR A 73 9.21 -1.07 -0.50
CA TYR A 73 9.83 -1.96 0.49
C TYR A 73 11.14 -2.58 -0.01
N LEU A 74 11.15 -3.09 -1.25
CA LEU A 74 12.33 -3.73 -1.84
C LEU A 74 13.47 -2.72 -2.04
N ASP A 75 13.17 -1.51 -2.49
CA ASP A 75 14.16 -0.44 -2.67
C ASP A 75 14.78 -0.01 -1.35
N ALA A 76 13.97 0.19 -0.31
CA ALA A 76 14.47 0.48 1.02
C ALA A 76 15.32 -0.66 1.59
N LYS A 77 14.95 -1.92 1.33
CA LYS A 77 15.75 -3.08 1.72
C LYS A 77 17.08 -3.15 0.97
N ARG A 78 17.09 -2.74 -0.31
CA ARG A 78 18.30 -2.68 -1.14
C ARG A 78 19.27 -1.59 -0.68
N MET A 79 18.77 -0.42 -0.27
CA MET A 79 19.58 0.70 0.23
C MET A 79 20.18 0.47 1.63
N ARG A 80 19.67 -0.51 2.39
CA ARG A 80 20.15 -0.85 3.74
C ARG A 80 21.23 -1.94 3.75
N LYS A 81 21.67 -2.41 2.58
CA LYS A 81 22.81 -3.30 2.38
C LYS A 81 24.06 -2.49 2.10
#